data_AF-A0A949BX61-F1
#
_entry.id   AF-A0A949BX61-F1
#
_cell.length_a   1.000
_cell.length_b   1.000
_cell.length_c   1.000
_cell.angle_alpha   90.00
_cell.angle_beta   90.00
_cell.angle_gamma   90.00
#
_symmetry.space_group_name_H-M   'P 1'
#
loop_
_entity.id
_entity.type
_entity.pdbx_description
1 polymer ?
#
loop_
_entity_poly.entity_id
_entity_poly.type
_entity_poly.pdbx_seq_one_letter_code
_entity_poly.pdbx_strand_id
1 'polypeptide(L)'
;MKDIIIPKSYNYIAAFLTLGCNYRCSYCINYFENGRFEKNILSGEKWVHGLNRIVSRDDLPVTLQGGEPSLHKDFIFILNNIKLSLKIDILTNIQFDVDEFIKQVKPNRLKRDAPYASIRVSYHPEVMRLDETLSKTLKMQHAGFSIGIWGVMHPAQKAIVLEAQDRAKEMGIDFRTKEFLGDSDGSLHGTYKYEGACDKKFKKKCLCKTTEFIVGPSGAVYKCHGDLYEGREPVGSILDPEFEMRDEFRPCDWYGHCNPCDIKIKTNRHQVYGWNSVEIKFP
;
A
#
# COMPACT_ATOMS: atom_id res chain seq x y z
N MET A 1 -3.53 -17.31 20.89
CA MET A 1 -3.90 -15.92 20.52
C MET A 1 -5.12 -16.00 19.66
N LYS A 2 -6.02 -15.02 19.75
CA LYS A 2 -7.20 -14.98 18.88
C LYS A 2 -6.80 -14.70 17.44
N ASP A 3 -7.55 -15.31 16.52
CA ASP A 3 -7.50 -14.98 15.12
C ASP A 3 -8.06 -13.57 14.89
N ILE A 4 -7.43 -12.83 13.96
CA ILE A 4 -7.89 -11.52 13.52
C ILE A 4 -8.77 -11.74 12.30
N ILE A 5 -10.08 -11.83 12.52
CA ILE A 5 -11.07 -12.01 11.45
C ILE A 5 -11.25 -10.68 10.72
N ILE A 6 -10.93 -10.63 9.43
CA ILE A 6 -11.07 -9.42 8.62
C ILE A 6 -12.56 -9.22 8.25
N PRO A 7 -13.16 -8.04 8.54
CA PRO A 7 -14.56 -7.82 8.21
C PRO A 7 -14.87 -7.94 6.71
N LYS A 8 -16.08 -8.41 6.37
CA LYS A 8 -16.52 -8.63 4.98
C LYS A 8 -16.51 -7.36 4.13
N SER A 9 -16.74 -6.21 4.76
CA SER A 9 -16.74 -4.87 4.15
C SER A 9 -15.35 -4.40 3.71
N TYR A 10 -14.26 -5.01 4.22
CA TYR A 10 -12.90 -4.51 3.99
C TYR A 10 -12.45 -4.77 2.56
N ASN A 11 -11.71 -3.84 1.97
CA ASN A 11 -11.23 -3.90 0.59
C ASN A 11 -9.72 -3.92 0.48
N TYR A 12 -8.99 -3.68 1.58
CA TYR A 12 -7.54 -3.64 1.56
C TYR A 12 -6.93 -4.10 2.87
N ILE A 13 -5.83 -4.85 2.78
CA ILE A 13 -4.95 -5.16 3.92
C ILE A 13 -3.56 -4.64 3.57
N ALA A 14 -3.08 -3.70 4.37
CA ALA A 14 -1.83 -3.00 4.22
C ALA A 14 -0.88 -3.38 5.37
N ALA A 15 0.29 -3.90 5.05
CA ALA A 15 1.36 -4.12 6.02
C ALA A 15 2.57 -3.26 5.62
N PHE A 16 2.77 -2.16 6.33
CA PHE A 16 3.90 -1.25 6.14
C PHE A 16 5.10 -1.81 6.91
N LEU A 17 5.91 -2.65 6.26
CA LEU A 17 7.07 -3.28 6.90
C LEU A 17 8.06 -2.24 7.42
N THR A 18 8.19 -1.14 6.69
CA THR A 18 8.94 0.05 7.08
C THR A 18 8.35 1.27 6.36
N LEU A 19 8.43 2.44 6.96
CA LEU A 19 8.14 3.70 6.28
C LEU A 19 9.39 4.30 5.61
N GLY A 20 10.57 3.71 5.84
CA GLY A 20 11.80 4.08 5.17
C GLY A 20 11.79 3.72 3.68
N CYS A 21 12.43 4.54 2.86
CA CYS A 21 12.60 4.33 1.42
C CYS A 21 14.01 4.76 0.99
N ASN A 22 14.57 4.10 -0.02
CA ASN A 22 15.83 4.45 -0.66
C ASN A 22 15.68 5.63 -1.65
N TYR A 23 14.46 6.15 -1.82
CA TYR A 23 14.14 7.32 -2.62
C TYR A 23 13.41 8.39 -1.82
N ARG A 24 13.39 9.61 -2.38
CA ARG A 24 12.70 10.80 -1.84
C ARG A 24 11.94 11.51 -2.95
N CYS A 25 11.03 10.79 -3.61
CA CYS A 25 10.27 11.33 -4.75
C CYS A 25 9.47 12.57 -4.33
N SER A 26 9.48 13.61 -5.17
CA SER A 26 8.88 14.92 -4.84
C SER A 26 7.36 14.84 -4.62
N TYR A 27 6.72 13.85 -5.23
CA TYR A 27 5.28 13.62 -5.25
C TYR A 27 4.83 12.44 -4.37
N CYS A 28 5.70 11.95 -3.48
CA CYS A 28 5.41 10.76 -2.69
C CYS A 28 4.32 11.03 -1.64
N ILE A 29 3.21 10.29 -1.75
CA ILE A 29 2.04 10.45 -0.87
C ILE A 29 2.30 10.15 0.61
N ASN A 30 3.35 9.40 0.95
CA ASN A 30 3.72 9.14 2.34
C ASN A 30 4.24 10.40 3.05
N TYR A 31 4.64 11.43 2.29
CA TYR A 31 5.06 12.74 2.80
C TYR A 31 3.97 13.80 2.62
N PHE A 32 2.74 13.39 2.33
CA PHE A 32 1.63 14.34 2.31
C PHE A 32 1.43 14.96 3.69
N GLU A 33 1.64 14.19 4.76
CA GLU A 33 1.62 14.63 6.14
C GLU A 33 2.98 15.09 6.67
N ASN A 34 2.98 15.87 7.75
CA ASN A 34 4.20 16.38 8.41
C ASN A 34 4.75 15.41 9.48
N GLY A 35 4.17 14.21 9.58
CA GLY A 35 4.38 13.30 10.69
C GLY A 35 5.79 12.74 10.80
N ARG A 36 6.11 12.26 12.00
CA ARG A 36 7.38 11.58 12.28
C ARG A 36 7.19 10.09 12.03
N PHE A 37 7.81 9.57 10.97
CA PHE A 37 7.78 8.14 10.70
C PHE A 37 8.20 7.32 11.92
N GLU A 38 7.40 6.30 12.23
CA GLU A 38 7.65 5.42 13.36
C GLU A 38 9.00 4.71 13.17
N LYS A 39 9.87 4.86 14.18
CA LYS A 39 11.23 4.30 14.14
C LYS A 39 11.27 2.84 14.61
N ASN A 40 10.24 2.41 15.33
CA ASN A 40 10.15 1.06 15.85
C ASN A 40 9.66 0.13 14.75
N ILE A 41 10.56 -0.73 14.27
CA ILE A 41 10.29 -1.72 13.24
C ILE A 41 10.32 -3.10 13.90
N LEU A 42 9.27 -3.89 13.70
CA LEU A 42 9.22 -5.27 14.20
C LEU A 42 10.30 -6.15 13.56
N SER A 43 10.72 -7.19 14.26
CA SER A 43 11.51 -8.26 13.63
C SER A 43 10.65 -9.07 12.68
N GLY A 44 11.28 -9.79 11.75
CA GLY A 44 10.59 -10.72 10.85
C GLY A 44 9.72 -11.74 11.59
N GLU A 45 10.21 -12.28 12.70
CA GLU A 45 9.46 -13.23 13.53
C GLU A 45 8.17 -12.63 14.10
N LYS A 46 8.23 -11.38 14.61
CA LYS A 46 7.06 -10.68 15.14
C LYS A 46 6.06 -10.34 14.03
N TRP A 47 6.55 -9.95 12.85
CA TRP A 47 5.72 -9.75 11.67
C TRP A 47 4.98 -11.03 11.27
N VAL A 48 5.71 -12.13 11.10
CA VAL A 48 5.14 -13.44 10.76
C VAL A 48 4.12 -13.88 11.80
N HIS A 49 4.46 -13.75 13.08
CA HIS A 49 3.59 -14.11 14.19
C HIS A 49 2.26 -13.35 14.16
N GLY A 50 2.30 -12.01 14.02
CA GLY A 50 1.08 -11.20 13.97
C GLY A 50 0.28 -11.37 12.68
N LEU A 51 0.95 -11.41 11.51
CA LEU A 51 0.27 -11.61 10.22
C LEU A 51 -0.38 -12.99 10.10
N ASN A 52 0.20 -14.03 10.70
CA ASN A 52 -0.37 -15.37 10.66
C ASN A 52 -1.67 -15.52 11.46
N ARG A 53 -2.01 -14.56 12.34
CA ARG A 53 -3.33 -14.49 12.99
C ARG A 53 -4.43 -14.00 12.06
N ILE A 54 -4.10 -13.34 10.95
CA ILE A 54 -5.09 -12.80 10.03
C ILE A 54 -5.84 -13.94 9.34
N VAL A 55 -7.17 -13.92 9.44
CA VAL A 55 -8.07 -14.77 8.65
C VAL A 55 -8.68 -13.88 7.59
N SER A 56 -8.16 -14.02 6.38
CA SER A 56 -8.64 -13.32 5.18
C SER A 56 -9.22 -14.32 4.18
N ARG A 57 -9.73 -13.78 3.09
CA ARG A 57 -10.32 -14.48 1.95
C ARG A 57 -9.37 -14.40 0.75
N ASP A 58 -9.52 -15.31 -0.21
CA ASP A 58 -8.59 -15.43 -1.35
C ASP A 58 -8.52 -14.17 -2.23
N ASP A 59 -9.59 -13.38 -2.29
CA ASP A 59 -9.66 -12.11 -3.05
C ASP A 59 -9.12 -10.90 -2.27
N LEU A 60 -8.66 -11.08 -1.03
CA LEU A 60 -8.11 -10.00 -0.18
C LEU A 60 -6.75 -10.41 0.40
N PRO A 61 -5.65 -10.24 -0.37
CA PRO A 61 -4.31 -10.54 0.09
C PRO A 61 -3.82 -9.49 1.11
N VAL A 62 -2.82 -9.89 1.90
CA VAL A 62 -1.98 -8.92 2.62
C VAL A 62 -1.03 -8.28 1.61
N THR A 63 -1.07 -6.96 1.49
CA THR A 63 -0.09 -6.23 0.67
C THR A 63 1.07 -5.78 1.55
N LEU A 64 2.25 -6.38 1.32
CA LEU A 64 3.50 -5.90 1.91
C LEU A 64 3.95 -4.65 1.16
N GLN A 65 4.02 -3.53 1.88
CA GLN A 65 4.32 -2.21 1.34
C GLN A 65 5.08 -1.37 2.38
N GLY A 66 5.13 -0.05 2.17
CA GLY A 66 5.94 0.82 3.01
C GLY A 66 6.25 2.16 2.38
N GLY A 67 7.40 2.69 2.77
CA GLY A 67 8.26 3.38 1.80
C GLY A 67 8.73 2.37 0.76
N GLU A 68 9.73 1.55 1.12
CA GLU A 68 10.16 0.40 0.33
C GLU A 68 10.27 -0.85 1.23
N PRO A 69 9.39 -1.87 1.07
CA PRO A 69 9.36 -3.03 1.96
C PRO A 69 10.65 -3.85 1.91
N SER A 70 11.37 -3.88 0.78
CA SER A 70 12.62 -4.65 0.66
C SER A 70 13.77 -4.11 1.51
N LEU A 71 13.65 -2.89 2.06
CA LEU A 71 14.60 -2.37 3.05
C LEU A 71 14.45 -3.01 4.43
N HIS A 72 13.35 -3.71 4.68
CA HIS A 72 13.24 -4.50 5.90
C HIS A 72 14.23 -5.66 5.85
N LYS A 73 15.17 -5.73 6.82
CA LYS A 73 16.24 -6.74 6.85
C LYS A 73 15.75 -8.19 6.72
N ASP A 74 14.56 -8.47 7.24
CA ASP A 74 13.93 -9.81 7.22
C ASP A 74 12.88 -9.96 6.10
N PHE A 75 12.91 -9.13 5.04
CA PHE A 75 11.88 -9.10 4.00
C PHE A 75 11.60 -10.48 3.37
N ILE A 76 12.66 -11.18 2.94
CA ILE A 76 12.54 -12.53 2.36
C ILE A 76 12.05 -13.55 3.40
N PHE A 77 12.53 -13.44 4.64
CA PHE A 77 12.05 -14.30 5.74
C PHE A 77 10.55 -14.13 5.96
N ILE A 78 10.04 -12.90 6.01
CA ILE A 78 8.62 -12.61 6.19
C ILE A 78 7.80 -13.24 5.05
N LEU A 79 8.21 -13.02 3.79
CA LEU A 79 7.55 -13.59 2.62
C LEU A 79 7.43 -15.12 2.71
N ASN A 80 8.52 -15.79 3.10
CA ASN A 80 8.58 -17.24 3.12
C ASN A 80 7.86 -17.88 4.33
N ASN A 81 7.60 -17.13 5.40
CA ASN A 81 7.06 -17.68 6.65
C ASN A 81 5.63 -17.24 7.00
N ILE A 82 5.03 -16.31 6.24
CA ILE A 82 3.59 -16.09 6.31
C ILE A 82 2.86 -17.33 5.75
N LYS A 83 1.85 -17.82 6.47
CA LYS A 83 1.08 -19.03 6.16
C LYS A 83 0.57 -19.04 4.72
N LEU A 84 0.60 -20.21 4.06
CA LEU A 84 0.27 -20.36 2.64
C LEU A 84 -1.19 -20.01 2.30
N SER A 85 -2.10 -20.17 3.26
CA SER A 85 -3.50 -19.77 3.10
C SER A 85 -3.68 -18.25 3.04
N LEU A 86 -2.70 -17.47 3.52
CA LEU A 86 -2.73 -16.02 3.43
C LEU A 86 -1.99 -15.55 2.16
N LYS A 87 -2.79 -15.11 1.18
CA LYS A 87 -2.27 -14.56 -0.08
C LYS A 87 -1.51 -13.25 0.18
N ILE A 88 -0.47 -13.02 -0.62
CA ILE A 88 0.38 -11.83 -0.49
C ILE A 88 0.51 -11.14 -1.83
N ASP A 89 0.43 -9.81 -1.78
CA ASP A 89 0.90 -8.91 -2.83
C ASP A 89 2.07 -8.05 -2.30
N ILE A 90 2.87 -7.48 -3.20
CA ILE A 90 3.98 -6.58 -2.87
C ILE A 90 3.82 -5.27 -3.66
N LEU A 91 4.03 -4.14 -2.98
CA LEU A 91 4.33 -2.85 -3.62
C LEU A 91 5.80 -2.51 -3.40
N THR A 92 6.58 -2.35 -4.47
CA THR A 92 8.03 -2.14 -4.38
C THR A 92 8.52 -1.24 -5.53
N ASN A 93 9.67 -0.62 -5.37
CA ASN A 93 10.43 0.05 -6.43
C ASN A 93 11.46 -0.85 -7.13
N ILE A 94 11.47 -2.16 -6.83
CA ILE A 94 12.32 -3.22 -7.42
C ILE A 94 13.84 -2.97 -7.33
N GLN A 95 14.29 -2.13 -6.40
CA GLN A 95 15.71 -1.80 -6.25
C GLN A 95 16.54 -2.83 -5.46
N PHE A 96 15.95 -3.96 -5.10
CA PHE A 96 16.67 -5.09 -4.50
C PHE A 96 17.35 -5.99 -5.56
N ASP A 97 18.19 -6.91 -5.10
CA ASP A 97 18.81 -7.93 -5.95
C ASP A 97 17.75 -8.95 -6.41
N VAL A 98 17.36 -8.86 -7.69
CA VAL A 98 16.35 -9.75 -8.27
C VAL A 98 16.84 -11.18 -8.46
N ASP A 99 18.15 -11.42 -8.61
CA ASP A 99 18.69 -12.77 -8.73
C ASP A 99 18.59 -13.51 -7.41
N GLU A 100 18.99 -12.85 -6.32
CA GLU A 100 18.88 -13.42 -4.99
C GLU A 100 17.40 -13.61 -4.59
N PHE A 101 16.53 -12.67 -4.97
CA PHE A 101 15.10 -12.81 -4.75
C PHE A 101 14.51 -14.03 -5.48
N ILE A 102 14.84 -14.22 -6.77
CA ILE A 102 14.39 -15.37 -7.57
C ILE A 102 14.88 -16.69 -6.95
N LYS A 103 16.10 -16.71 -6.42
CA LYS A 103 16.69 -17.89 -5.77
C LYS A 103 15.98 -18.24 -4.46
N GLN A 104 15.60 -17.24 -3.66
CA GLN A 104 15.07 -17.46 -2.31
C GLN A 104 13.54 -17.52 -2.22
N VAL A 105 12.81 -16.97 -3.19
CA VAL A 105 11.33 -16.87 -3.15
C VAL A 105 10.73 -17.70 -4.29
N LYS A 106 9.82 -18.61 -3.96
CA LYS A 106 9.11 -19.38 -4.99
C LYS A 106 8.04 -18.51 -5.67
N PRO A 107 7.91 -18.50 -7.01
CA PRO A 107 6.90 -17.69 -7.70
C PRO A 107 5.46 -17.90 -7.22
N ASN A 108 5.09 -19.14 -6.89
CA ASN A 108 3.76 -19.47 -6.37
C ASN A 108 3.43 -18.79 -5.02
N ARG A 109 4.43 -18.27 -4.29
CA ARG A 109 4.20 -17.49 -3.06
C ARG A 109 3.52 -16.15 -3.35
N LEU A 110 3.79 -15.60 -4.53
CA LEU A 110 3.38 -14.28 -5.02
C LEU A 110 2.62 -14.43 -6.33
N LYS A 111 1.69 -15.39 -6.34
CA LYS A 111 0.80 -15.66 -7.46
C LYS A 111 -0.57 -16.01 -6.91
N ARG A 112 -1.59 -15.34 -7.43
CA ARG A 112 -3.00 -15.60 -7.16
C ARG A 112 -3.82 -15.28 -8.40
N ASP A 113 -5.03 -15.80 -8.45
CA ASP A 113 -5.98 -15.42 -9.49
C ASP A 113 -6.48 -14.00 -9.20
N ALA A 114 -6.08 -13.05 -10.06
CA ALA A 114 -6.32 -11.64 -9.87
C ALA A 114 -6.30 -10.89 -11.20
N PRO A 115 -7.05 -9.79 -11.32
CA PRO A 115 -7.06 -8.95 -12.51
C PRO A 115 -5.79 -8.09 -12.63
N TYR A 116 -4.80 -8.24 -11.76
CA TYR A 116 -3.53 -7.52 -11.76
C TYR A 116 -2.43 -8.35 -11.10
N ALA A 117 -1.17 -8.02 -11.38
CA ALA A 117 -0.01 -8.71 -10.85
C ALA A 117 0.13 -8.61 -9.32
N SER A 118 0.55 -9.71 -8.69
CA SER A 118 0.82 -9.74 -7.23
C SER A 118 2.02 -8.89 -6.83
N ILE A 119 3.02 -8.75 -7.69
CA ILE A 119 4.14 -7.82 -7.50
C ILE A 119 3.88 -6.59 -8.36
N ARG A 120 3.76 -5.42 -7.73
CA ARG A 120 3.47 -4.16 -8.41
C ARG A 120 4.66 -3.23 -8.22
N VAL A 121 5.44 -3.11 -9.28
CA VAL A 121 6.61 -2.23 -9.34
C VAL A 121 6.13 -0.79 -9.52
N SER A 122 6.44 0.10 -8.59
CA SER A 122 6.16 1.53 -8.71
C SER A 122 7.31 2.19 -9.46
N TYR A 123 7.07 2.62 -10.70
CA TYR A 123 8.08 3.30 -11.51
C TYR A 123 8.10 4.79 -11.20
N HIS A 124 9.28 5.31 -10.86
CA HIS A 124 9.51 6.69 -10.46
C HIS A 124 10.51 7.39 -11.40
N PRO A 125 10.04 8.12 -12.43
CA PRO A 125 10.92 8.72 -13.46
C PRO A 125 12.03 9.64 -12.94
N GLU A 126 11.83 10.28 -11.78
CA GLU A 126 12.83 11.18 -11.16
C GLU A 126 14.10 10.47 -10.72
N VAL A 127 14.01 9.18 -10.38
CA VAL A 127 15.05 8.46 -9.64
C VAL A 127 15.35 7.06 -10.19
N MET A 128 14.47 6.53 -11.04
CA MET A 128 14.60 5.19 -11.64
C MET A 128 14.94 5.29 -13.13
N ARG A 129 15.81 4.39 -13.58
CA ARG A 129 16.09 4.19 -15.01
C ARG A 129 15.05 3.23 -15.59
N LEU A 130 14.40 3.63 -16.68
CA LEU A 130 13.38 2.80 -17.33
C LEU A 130 13.94 1.45 -17.79
N ASP A 131 15.06 1.44 -18.53
CA ASP A 131 15.63 0.21 -19.09
C ASP A 131 15.98 -0.82 -18.01
N GLU A 132 16.50 -0.36 -16.86
CA GLU A 132 16.77 -1.23 -15.71
C GLU A 132 15.47 -1.79 -15.12
N THR A 133 14.45 -0.94 -14.97
CA THR A 133 13.13 -1.35 -14.45
C THR A 133 12.49 -2.40 -15.36
N LEU A 134 12.52 -2.19 -16.68
CA LEU A 134 12.00 -3.13 -17.67
C LEU A 134 12.78 -4.46 -17.64
N SER A 135 14.12 -4.40 -17.63
CA SER A 135 14.99 -5.57 -17.60
C SER A 135 14.76 -6.43 -16.35
N LYS A 136 14.73 -5.82 -15.16
CA LYS A 136 14.44 -6.52 -13.90
C LYS A 136 13.03 -7.13 -13.89
N THR A 137 12.04 -6.39 -14.39
CA THR A 137 10.66 -6.86 -14.45
C THR A 137 10.52 -8.08 -15.36
N LEU A 138 11.11 -8.04 -16.57
CA LEU A 138 11.11 -9.17 -17.50
C LEU A 138 11.84 -10.38 -16.93
N LYS A 139 12.96 -10.17 -16.25
CA LYS A 139 13.70 -11.25 -15.61
C LYS A 139 12.84 -11.97 -14.56
N MET A 140 12.12 -11.23 -13.73
CA MET A 140 11.18 -11.81 -12.76
C MET A 140 9.98 -12.48 -13.45
N GLN A 141 9.45 -11.90 -14.52
CA GLN A 141 8.36 -12.50 -15.32
C GLN A 141 8.80 -13.85 -15.94
N HIS A 142 10.00 -13.92 -16.53
CA HIS A 142 10.59 -15.16 -17.07
C HIS A 142 10.86 -16.20 -15.99
N ALA A 143 11.16 -15.78 -14.76
CA ALA A 143 11.26 -16.67 -13.60
C ALA A 143 9.88 -17.14 -13.07
N GLY A 144 8.78 -16.72 -13.68
CA GLY A 144 7.42 -17.20 -13.40
C GLY A 144 6.64 -16.36 -12.39
N PHE A 145 7.17 -15.22 -11.94
CA PHE A 145 6.47 -14.32 -11.02
C PHE A 145 5.33 -13.56 -11.71
N SER A 146 4.25 -13.33 -10.96
CA SER A 146 3.18 -12.41 -11.37
C SER A 146 3.61 -10.98 -11.03
N ILE A 147 4.19 -10.28 -12.00
CA ILE A 147 4.77 -8.94 -11.83
C ILE A 147 4.31 -7.97 -12.92
N GLY A 148 4.12 -6.70 -12.56
CA GLY A 148 3.80 -5.62 -13.49
C GLY A 148 4.26 -4.26 -12.95
N ILE A 149 4.13 -3.23 -13.76
CA ILE A 149 4.60 -1.88 -13.48
C ILE A 149 3.42 -0.91 -13.32
N TRP A 150 3.56 0.03 -12.38
CA TRP A 150 2.61 1.11 -12.14
C TRP A 150 3.33 2.46 -12.16
N GLY A 151 2.83 3.38 -12.99
CA GLY A 151 3.25 4.78 -13.00
C GLY A 151 2.19 5.71 -12.42
N VAL A 152 2.62 6.82 -11.83
CA VAL A 152 1.71 7.87 -11.34
C VAL A 152 1.60 8.98 -12.39
N MET A 153 0.39 9.42 -12.70
CA MET A 153 0.12 10.45 -13.72
C MET A 153 0.36 11.87 -13.17
N HIS A 154 1.54 12.11 -12.62
CA HIS A 154 1.95 13.44 -12.17
C HIS A 154 2.05 14.39 -13.39
N PRO A 155 1.52 15.63 -13.34
CA PRO A 155 1.52 16.54 -14.49
C PRO A 155 2.89 16.70 -15.16
N ALA A 156 3.93 16.95 -14.35
CA ALA A 156 5.30 17.12 -14.85
C ALA A 156 5.95 15.85 -15.44
N GLN A 157 5.41 14.66 -15.18
CA GLN A 157 6.02 13.38 -15.59
C GLN A 157 5.13 12.56 -16.54
N LYS A 158 3.94 13.09 -16.87
CA LYS A 158 2.92 12.38 -17.64
C LYS A 158 3.46 11.81 -18.96
N ALA A 159 4.20 12.61 -19.73
CA ALA A 159 4.76 12.18 -21.01
C ALA A 159 5.73 10.99 -20.84
N ILE A 160 6.64 11.08 -19.86
CA ILE A 160 7.64 10.03 -19.58
C ILE A 160 6.96 8.74 -19.11
N VAL A 161 5.90 8.85 -18.30
CA VAL A 161 5.14 7.68 -17.82
C VAL A 161 4.39 6.99 -18.96
N LEU A 162 3.82 7.75 -19.90
CA LEU A 162 3.13 7.17 -21.05
C LEU A 162 4.11 6.49 -22.02
N GLU A 163 5.26 7.12 -22.30
CA GLU A 163 6.33 6.49 -23.10
C GLU A 163 6.82 5.19 -22.43
N ALA A 164 7.05 5.21 -21.12
CA ALA A 164 7.41 4.03 -20.35
C ALA A 164 6.36 2.92 -20.43
N GLN A 165 5.08 3.30 -20.40
CA GLN A 165 3.96 2.37 -20.54
C GLN A 165 3.96 1.72 -21.93
N ASP A 166 4.17 2.48 -23.00
CA ASP A 166 4.16 1.94 -24.36
C ASP A 166 5.33 0.98 -24.58
N ARG A 167 6.54 1.37 -24.14
CA ARG A 167 7.72 0.48 -24.18
C ARG A 167 7.52 -0.81 -23.37
N ALA A 168 6.89 -0.72 -22.20
CA ALA A 168 6.60 -1.91 -21.40
C ALA A 168 5.60 -2.85 -22.09
N LYS A 169 4.55 -2.29 -22.72
CA LYS A 169 3.56 -3.07 -23.47
C LYS A 169 4.17 -3.78 -24.68
N GLU A 170 5.06 -3.11 -25.42
CA GLU A 170 5.81 -3.72 -26.54
C GLU A 170 6.61 -4.95 -26.10
N MET A 171 7.08 -4.97 -24.86
CA MET A 171 7.81 -6.09 -24.26
C MET A 171 6.90 -7.12 -23.57
N GLY A 172 5.57 -6.96 -23.63
CA GLY A 172 4.63 -7.87 -22.97
C GLY A 172 4.57 -7.74 -21.44
N ILE A 173 4.93 -6.57 -20.90
CA ILE A 173 4.83 -6.25 -19.47
C ILE A 173 3.51 -5.51 -19.21
N ASP A 174 2.73 -5.95 -18.22
CA ASP A 174 1.57 -5.19 -17.73
C ASP A 174 2.05 -3.88 -17.10
N PHE A 175 1.71 -2.76 -17.74
CA PHE A 175 1.99 -1.43 -17.20
C PHE A 175 0.68 -0.64 -17.06
N ARG A 176 0.35 -0.25 -15.83
CA ARG A 176 -0.85 0.53 -15.52
C ARG A 176 -0.50 1.89 -14.95
N THR A 177 -1.47 2.80 -14.99
CA THR A 177 -1.31 4.13 -14.44
C THR A 177 -2.21 4.33 -13.23
N LYS A 178 -1.79 5.22 -12.32
CA LYS A 178 -2.59 5.71 -11.19
C LYS A 178 -2.74 7.21 -11.30
N GLU A 179 -3.89 7.70 -10.85
CA GLU A 179 -4.11 9.13 -10.65
C GLU A 179 -3.06 9.69 -9.68
N PHE A 180 -2.54 10.88 -9.97
CA PHE A 180 -1.72 11.62 -9.02
C PHE A 180 -2.59 12.24 -7.93
N LEU A 181 -2.14 12.14 -6.69
CA LEU A 181 -2.84 12.61 -5.51
C LEU A 181 -1.90 13.51 -4.72
N GLY A 182 -2.22 14.80 -4.63
CA GLY A 182 -1.40 15.76 -3.91
C GLY A 182 -1.27 17.09 -4.65
N ASP A 183 -0.50 18.00 -4.07
CA ASP A 183 -0.34 19.35 -4.60
C ASP A 183 0.71 19.37 -5.72
N SER A 184 0.36 19.96 -6.86
CA SER A 184 1.30 20.33 -7.94
C SER A 184 0.83 21.65 -8.54
N ASP A 185 1.78 22.56 -8.77
CA ASP A 185 1.52 23.88 -9.38
C ASP A 185 0.47 24.71 -8.63
N GLY A 186 0.49 24.61 -7.29
CA GLY A 186 -0.45 25.33 -6.41
C GLY A 186 -1.88 24.79 -6.39
N SER A 187 -2.13 23.64 -7.05
CA SER A 187 -3.44 22.99 -7.09
C SER A 187 -3.37 21.58 -6.53
N LEU A 188 -4.39 21.19 -5.76
CA LEU A 188 -4.55 19.83 -5.28
C LEU A 188 -5.14 18.94 -6.39
N HIS A 189 -4.41 17.90 -6.78
CA HIS A 189 -4.81 16.93 -7.80
C HIS A 189 -5.40 15.68 -7.16
N GLY A 190 -6.48 15.15 -7.74
CA GLY A 190 -7.09 13.90 -7.35
C GLY A 190 -8.62 13.95 -7.41
N THR A 191 -9.24 12.78 -7.50
CA THR A 191 -10.71 12.65 -7.46
C THR A 191 -11.15 12.23 -6.06
N TYR A 192 -11.74 13.15 -5.29
CA TYR A 192 -12.09 12.92 -3.88
C TYR A 192 -13.59 12.84 -3.64
N LYS A 193 -13.99 11.95 -2.73
CA LYS A 193 -15.42 11.76 -2.36
C LYS A 193 -15.94 12.85 -1.42
N TYR A 194 -15.07 13.37 -0.56
CA TYR A 194 -15.45 14.28 0.53
C TYR A 194 -14.77 15.64 0.35
N GLU A 195 -15.56 16.67 0.09
CA GLU A 195 -15.08 18.03 -0.18
C GLU A 195 -14.35 18.62 1.03
N GLY A 196 -13.18 19.21 0.78
CA GLY A 196 -12.36 19.84 1.82
C GLY A 196 -11.64 18.87 2.77
N ALA A 197 -11.85 17.55 2.63
CA ALA A 197 -11.38 16.56 3.61
C ALA A 197 -9.84 16.48 3.75
N CYS A 198 -9.09 16.92 2.75
CA CYS A 198 -7.62 16.92 2.75
C CYS A 198 -6.97 18.30 2.52
N ASP A 199 -7.73 19.38 2.66
CA ASP A 199 -7.27 20.76 2.42
C ASP A 199 -6.21 21.24 3.42
N LYS A 200 -6.12 20.59 4.60
CA LYS A 200 -5.27 20.95 5.74
C LYS A 200 -5.53 22.35 6.33
N LYS A 201 -6.72 22.92 6.08
CA LYS A 201 -7.10 24.28 6.52
C LYS A 201 -7.95 24.32 7.78
N PHE A 202 -8.61 23.21 8.12
CA PHE A 202 -9.55 23.14 9.23
C PHE A 202 -9.64 21.73 9.80
N LYS A 203 -10.20 21.63 11.00
CA LYS A 203 -10.56 20.34 11.63
C LYS A 203 -12.03 20.34 11.98
N LYS A 204 -12.73 19.26 11.63
CA LYS A 204 -14.13 19.04 12.01
C LYS A 204 -14.29 17.65 12.63
N LYS A 205 -15.17 17.56 13.62
CA LYS A 205 -15.59 16.29 14.21
C LYS A 205 -16.52 15.54 13.27
N CYS A 206 -16.29 14.24 13.12
CA CYS A 206 -17.16 13.33 12.39
C CYS A 206 -17.09 11.92 12.97
N LEU A 207 -17.96 11.05 12.49
CA LEU A 207 -17.84 9.61 12.64
C LEU A 207 -17.25 9.04 11.35
N CYS A 208 -16.20 8.24 11.47
CA CYS A 208 -15.50 7.64 10.34
C CYS A 208 -15.40 6.13 10.52
N LYS A 209 -15.71 5.37 9.47
CA LYS A 209 -15.56 3.92 9.40
C LYS A 209 -14.66 3.57 8.24
N THR A 210 -13.64 2.75 8.47
CA THR A 210 -12.69 2.30 7.45
C THR A 210 -13.11 0.96 6.86
N THR A 211 -12.71 0.75 5.61
CA THR A 211 -12.76 -0.55 4.93
C THR A 211 -11.36 -1.12 4.72
N GLU A 212 -10.37 -0.65 5.49
CA GLU A 212 -8.98 -1.04 5.33
C GLU A 212 -8.37 -1.51 6.64
N PHE A 213 -7.57 -2.57 6.58
CA PHE A 213 -6.77 -3.06 7.69
C PHE A 213 -5.33 -2.58 7.50
N ILE A 214 -4.93 -1.54 8.24
CA ILE A 214 -3.64 -0.87 8.06
C ILE A 214 -2.74 -1.16 9.25
N VAL A 215 -1.63 -1.86 9.01
CA VAL A 215 -0.63 -2.21 10.01
C VAL A 215 0.66 -1.42 9.76
N GLY A 216 1.10 -0.66 10.76
CA GLY A 216 2.35 0.10 10.73
C GLY A 216 3.59 -0.73 11.10
N PRO A 217 4.80 -0.16 10.99
CA PRO A 217 6.06 -0.85 11.23
C PRO A 217 6.22 -1.50 12.62
N SER A 218 5.57 -0.95 13.64
CA SER A 218 5.57 -1.48 15.01
C SER A 218 4.55 -2.60 15.25
N GLY A 219 3.74 -2.94 14.24
CA GLY A 219 2.59 -3.84 14.39
C GLY A 219 1.35 -3.16 14.96
N ALA A 220 1.37 -1.84 15.18
CA ALA A 220 0.18 -1.06 15.50
C ALA A 220 -0.80 -1.05 14.31
N VAL A 221 -2.10 -1.10 14.60
CA VAL A 221 -3.18 -1.08 13.61
C VAL A 221 -3.84 0.29 13.60
N TYR A 222 -4.02 0.89 12.43
CA TYR A 222 -4.51 2.27 12.27
C TYR A 222 -5.85 2.32 11.54
N LYS A 223 -6.63 3.37 11.78
CA LYS A 223 -7.93 3.59 11.12
C LYS A 223 -7.78 3.93 9.64
N CYS A 224 -6.74 4.68 9.30
CA CYS A 224 -6.51 5.23 7.97
C CYS A 224 -5.02 5.54 7.76
N HIS A 225 -4.63 5.88 6.52
CA HIS A 225 -3.25 6.26 6.20
C HIS A 225 -2.85 7.54 6.93
N GLY A 226 -3.75 8.51 7.05
CA GLY A 226 -3.46 9.75 7.78
C GLY A 226 -3.10 9.51 9.25
N ASP A 227 -3.74 8.53 9.90
CA ASP A 227 -3.40 8.17 11.29
C ASP A 227 -2.03 7.49 11.38
N LEU A 228 -1.71 6.59 10.45
CA LEU A 228 -0.39 5.95 10.37
C LEU A 228 0.73 6.98 10.14
N TYR A 229 0.56 7.86 9.16
CA TYR A 229 1.62 8.79 8.74
C TYR A 229 1.84 9.93 9.73
N GLU A 230 0.80 10.41 10.41
CA GLU A 230 0.90 11.42 11.48
C GLU A 230 1.23 10.83 12.85
N GLY A 231 1.34 9.49 12.97
CA GLY A 231 1.60 8.82 14.25
C GLY A 231 0.49 9.04 15.28
N ARG A 232 -0.77 9.07 14.83
CA ARG A 232 -1.95 9.21 15.70
C ARG A 232 -2.24 7.90 16.42
N GLU A 233 -3.15 7.94 17.39
CA GLU A 233 -3.48 6.78 18.22
C GLU A 233 -3.98 5.58 17.40
N PRO A 234 -3.31 4.41 17.49
CA PRO A 234 -3.75 3.19 16.82
C PRO A 234 -5.01 2.62 17.47
N VAL A 235 -5.74 1.78 16.74
CA VAL A 235 -6.91 1.04 17.26
C VAL A 235 -6.54 -0.27 17.95
N GLY A 236 -5.27 -0.67 17.90
CA GLY A 236 -4.75 -1.87 18.56
C GLY A 236 -3.45 -2.34 17.92
N SER A 237 -3.12 -3.63 18.09
CA SER A 237 -1.89 -4.21 17.56
C SER A 237 -2.08 -5.66 17.11
N ILE A 238 -1.41 -6.05 16.03
CA ILE A 238 -1.34 -7.45 15.59
C ILE A 238 -0.53 -8.34 16.56
N LEU A 239 0.15 -7.74 17.54
CA LEU A 239 0.87 -8.45 18.61
C LEU A 239 0.04 -8.63 19.87
N ASP A 240 -1.08 -7.90 20.02
CA ASP A 240 -1.96 -8.06 21.17
C ASP A 240 -2.80 -9.35 21.00
N PRO A 241 -2.62 -10.37 21.85
CA PRO A 241 -3.29 -11.67 21.74
C PRO A 241 -4.82 -11.60 21.74
N GLU A 242 -5.40 -10.54 22.29
CA GLU A 242 -6.84 -10.32 22.40
C GLU A 242 -7.39 -9.33 21.36
N PHE A 243 -6.53 -8.77 20.51
CA PHE A 243 -6.96 -7.82 19.49
C PHE A 243 -7.93 -8.44 18.47
N GLU A 244 -9.03 -7.73 18.25
CA GLU A 244 -10.07 -8.04 17.27
C GLU A 244 -10.40 -6.78 16.47
N MET A 245 -10.51 -6.90 15.14
CA MET A 245 -10.87 -5.76 14.29
C MET A 245 -12.39 -5.59 14.23
N ARG A 246 -12.90 -4.44 14.70
CA ARG A 246 -14.34 -4.13 14.66
C ARG A 246 -14.73 -3.27 13.45
N ASP A 247 -15.81 -3.66 12.78
CA ASP A 247 -16.42 -2.93 11.66
C ASP A 247 -17.44 -1.91 12.16
N GLU A 248 -16.94 -0.78 12.66
CA GLU A 248 -17.75 0.23 13.36
C GLU A 248 -17.30 1.66 13.00
N PHE A 249 -18.24 2.59 13.14
CA PHE A 249 -17.94 4.01 13.11
C PHE A 249 -17.20 4.42 14.37
N ARG A 250 -16.11 5.17 14.20
CA ARG A 250 -15.30 5.71 15.29
C ARG A 250 -15.29 7.24 15.25
N PRO A 251 -15.24 7.92 16.41
CA PRO A 251 -15.01 9.35 16.45
C PRO A 251 -13.70 9.73 15.74
N CYS A 252 -13.74 10.83 14.99
CA CYS A 252 -12.60 11.41 14.31
C CYS A 252 -12.67 12.93 14.41
N ASP A 253 -11.61 13.56 14.91
CA ASP A 253 -11.48 15.02 15.01
C ASP A 253 -10.63 15.62 13.88
N TRP A 254 -10.31 14.81 12.85
CA TRP A 254 -9.31 15.13 11.83
C TRP A 254 -9.89 15.34 10.43
N TYR A 255 -11.21 15.45 10.28
CA TYR A 255 -11.78 15.81 8.98
C TYR A 255 -11.25 17.19 8.55
N GLY A 256 -10.74 17.28 7.32
CA GLY A 256 -9.97 18.43 6.82
C GLY A 256 -8.46 18.16 6.77
N HIS A 257 -7.99 17.13 7.47
CA HIS A 257 -6.61 16.63 7.46
C HIS A 257 -6.56 15.10 7.21
N CYS A 258 -7.45 14.59 6.36
CA CYS A 258 -7.39 13.21 5.87
C CYS A 258 -6.24 13.04 4.87
N ASN A 259 -5.69 11.82 4.75
CA ASN A 259 -4.77 11.51 3.66
C ASN A 259 -5.55 11.34 2.34
N PRO A 260 -5.05 11.83 1.19
CA PRO A 260 -5.68 11.65 -0.11
C PRO A 260 -5.95 10.18 -0.48
N CYS A 261 -5.10 9.23 -0.06
CA CYS A 261 -5.35 7.80 -0.26
C CYS A 261 -6.62 7.30 0.42
N ASP A 262 -6.99 7.90 1.55
CA ASP A 262 -8.17 7.51 2.32
C ASP A 262 -9.45 7.98 1.62
N ILE A 263 -9.44 9.21 1.08
CA ILE A 263 -10.63 9.91 0.57
C ILE A 263 -10.79 9.92 -0.96
N LYS A 264 -9.83 9.37 -1.72
CA LYS A 264 -9.96 9.24 -3.18
C LYS A 264 -11.07 8.28 -3.59
N ILE A 265 -11.67 8.55 -4.74
CA ILE A 265 -12.53 7.59 -5.44
C ILE A 265 -11.63 6.57 -6.13
N LYS A 266 -11.88 5.29 -5.89
CA LYS A 266 -11.07 4.17 -6.40
C LYS A 266 -11.93 2.96 -6.72
N THR A 267 -11.29 1.94 -7.27
CA THR A 267 -11.91 0.62 -7.42
C THR A 267 -11.89 -0.13 -6.09
N ASN A 268 -12.95 -0.88 -5.80
CA ASN A 268 -12.91 -1.88 -4.72
C ASN A 268 -12.11 -3.12 -5.15
N ARG A 269 -12.00 -4.10 -4.26
CA ARG A 269 -11.31 -5.37 -4.55
C ARG A 269 -11.89 -6.12 -5.76
N HIS A 270 -13.18 -5.95 -6.03
CA HIS A 270 -13.89 -6.54 -7.17
C HIS A 270 -13.77 -5.72 -8.47
N GLN A 271 -12.87 -4.72 -8.49
CA GLN A 271 -12.65 -3.83 -9.64
C GLN A 271 -13.85 -2.94 -10.02
N VAL A 272 -14.80 -2.74 -9.10
CA VAL A 272 -15.92 -1.81 -9.30
C VAL A 272 -15.45 -0.41 -8.91
N TYR A 273 -15.56 0.56 -9.84
CA TYR A 273 -15.22 1.97 -9.60
C TYR A 273 -16.28 2.68 -8.73
N GLY A 274 -15.94 3.82 -8.14
CA GLY A 274 -16.86 4.63 -7.31
C GLY A 274 -16.74 4.38 -5.80
N TRP A 275 -15.74 3.64 -5.36
CA TRP A 275 -15.55 3.28 -3.95
C TRP A 275 -14.60 4.22 -3.24
N ASN A 276 -14.69 4.23 -1.92
CA ASN A 276 -13.82 4.99 -1.04
C ASN A 276 -13.36 4.14 0.13
N SER A 277 -12.16 4.42 0.66
CA SER A 277 -11.59 3.66 1.79
C SER A 277 -12.40 3.85 3.06
N VAL A 278 -13.07 5.00 3.20
CA VAL A 278 -13.80 5.38 4.39
C VAL A 278 -15.26 5.75 4.09
N GLU A 279 -16.09 5.61 5.11
CA GLU A 279 -17.43 6.17 5.17
C GLU A 279 -17.44 7.21 6.30
N ILE A 280 -17.76 8.46 5.96
CA ILE A 280 -17.79 9.60 6.89
C ILE A 280 -19.24 10.05 7.09
N LYS A 281 -19.63 10.23 8.36
CA LYS A 281 -20.91 10.80 8.79
C LYS A 281 -20.64 12.04 9.63
N PHE A 282 -21.29 13.14 9.28
CA PHE A 282 -21.28 14.33 10.12
C PHE A 282 -22.42 14.28 11.13
N PRO A 283 -22.22 14.85 12.33
CA PRO A 283 -23.32 15.15 13.23
C PRO A 283 -24.30 16.14 12.60
#